data_AF-A0A515KSN0-F1
#
_entry.id   AF-A0A515KSN0-F1
#
_cell.length_a   1.000
_cell.length_b   1.000
_cell.length_c   1.000
_cell.angle_alpha   90.00
_cell.angle_beta   90.00
_cell.angle_gamma   90.00
#
_symmetry.space_group_name_H-M   'P 1'
#
loop_
_entity.id
_entity.type
_entity.pdbx_description
1 polymer ?
#
loop_
_entity_poly.entity_id
_entity_poly.type
_entity_poly.pdbx_seq_one_letter_code
_entity_poly.pdbx_strand_id
1 'polypeptide(L)'
;MKHIQKIDGIIDELLVQLGEMVKRLSHPDVTRSRDERAALARSVRQFSVCAATSKDPRVLSLADDLEQSIKPRLRLVASRN
;
A
#
# COMPACT_ATOMS: atom_id res chain seq x y z
N MET A 1 4.13 29.36 -9.17
CA MET A 1 4.19 27.97 -9.68
C MET A 1 5.34 27.14 -9.08
N LYS A 2 6.58 27.65 -8.98
CA LYS A 2 7.73 26.90 -8.39
C LYS A 2 7.52 26.39 -6.95
N HIS A 3 6.80 27.13 -6.10
CA HIS A 3 6.51 26.72 -4.73
C HIS A 3 5.56 25.51 -4.65
N ILE A 4 4.56 25.45 -5.55
CA ILE A 4 3.60 24.34 -5.60
C ILE A 4 4.32 23.05 -6.00
N GLN A 5 5.19 23.11 -7.02
CA GLN A 5 6.01 21.98 -7.43
C GLN A 5 6.94 21.48 -6.31
N LYS A 6 7.46 22.39 -5.48
CA LYS A 6 8.26 22.02 -4.30
C LYS A 6 7.42 21.31 -3.25
N ILE A 7 6.18 21.75 -3.03
CA ILE A 7 5.24 21.09 -2.13
C ILE A 7 4.88 19.70 -2.65
N ASP A 8 4.59 19.56 -3.94
CA ASP A 8 4.31 18.26 -4.57
C ASP A 8 5.45 17.27 -4.34
N GLY A 9 6.70 17.69 -4.56
CA GLY A 9 7.87 16.83 -4.30
C GLY A 9 8.05 16.45 -2.83
N ILE A 10 7.70 17.34 -1.88
CA ILE A 10 7.72 17.00 -0.44
C ILE A 10 6.62 15.99 -0.11
N ILE A 11 5.43 16.15 -0.68
CA ILE A 11 4.32 15.21 -0.50
C ILE A 11 4.70 13.84 -1.06
N ASP A 12 5.30 13.78 -2.24
CA ASP A 12 5.76 12.54 -2.85
C ASP A 12 6.77 11.82 -1.94
N GLU A 13 7.74 12.53 -1.36
CA GLU A 13 8.70 11.93 -0.44
C GLU A 13 8.04 11.42 0.85
N LEU A 14 7.08 12.16 1.41
CA LEU A 14 6.28 11.71 2.55
C LEU A 14 5.47 10.44 2.21
N LEU A 15 4.93 10.36 0.99
CA LEU A 15 4.23 9.17 0.51
C LEU A 15 5.19 7.98 0.38
N VAL A 16 6.41 8.17 -0.14
CA VAL A 16 7.42 7.10 -0.18
C VAL A 16 7.67 6.54 1.21
N GLN A 17 7.95 7.40 2.19
CA GLN A 17 8.21 6.97 3.58
C GLN A 17 7.01 6.25 4.20
N LEU A 18 5.79 6.76 3.98
CA LEU A 18 4.57 6.13 4.45
C LEU A 18 4.37 4.75 3.82
N GLY A 19 4.53 4.64 2.49
CA GLY A 19 4.39 3.38 1.77
C GLY A 19 5.37 2.31 2.27
N GLU A 20 6.63 2.68 2.55
CA GLU A 20 7.61 1.78 3.15
C GLU A 20 7.24 1.33 4.57
N MET A 21 6.63 2.20 5.37
CA MET A 21 6.10 1.80 6.69
C MET A 21 4.94 0.81 6.55
N VAL A 22 3.99 1.07 5.66
CA VAL A 22 2.87 0.14 5.41
C VAL A 22 3.38 -1.20 4.85
N LYS A 23 4.44 -1.18 4.02
CA LYS A 23 5.07 -2.40 3.48
C LYS A 23 5.74 -3.23 4.57
N ARG A 24 6.33 -2.59 5.59
CA ARG A 24 6.83 -3.29 6.77
C ARG A 24 5.70 -3.93 7.59
N LEU A 25 4.57 -3.25 7.72
CA LEU A 25 3.38 -3.80 8.39
C LEU A 25 2.79 -5.01 7.64
N SER A 26 2.94 -5.09 6.32
CA SER A 26 2.44 -6.22 5.54
C SER A 26 3.22 -7.52 5.71
N HIS A 27 4.36 -7.49 6.41
CA HIS A 27 5.11 -8.69 6.72
C HIS A 27 4.26 -9.67 7.57
N PRO A 28 4.22 -10.97 7.23
CA PRO A 28 3.42 -11.97 7.97
C PRO A 28 3.76 -12.06 9.45
N ASP A 29 5.01 -11.75 9.81
CA ASP A 29 5.46 -11.77 11.21
C ASP A 29 4.99 -10.56 12.02
N VAL A 30 4.50 -9.50 11.38
CA VAL A 30 4.00 -8.27 12.03
C VAL A 30 2.48 -8.29 12.12
N THR A 31 1.80 -8.55 11.00
CA THR A 31 0.33 -8.60 10.92
C THR A 31 -0.14 -10.05 10.89
N ARG A 32 -0.57 -10.59 12.04
CA ARG A 32 -0.86 -12.02 12.22
C ARG A 32 -2.35 -12.30 12.38
N SER A 33 -3.06 -11.45 13.10
CA SER A 33 -4.47 -11.63 13.39
C SER A 33 -5.36 -11.18 12.23
N ARG A 34 -6.61 -11.65 12.23
CA ARG A 34 -7.60 -11.24 11.24
C ARG A 34 -7.88 -9.73 11.32
N ASP A 35 -7.94 -9.18 12.53
CA ASP A 35 -8.25 -7.78 12.76
C ASP A 35 -7.09 -6.86 12.34
N GLU A 36 -5.85 -7.26 12.65
CA GLU A 36 -4.64 -6.60 12.14
C GLU A 36 -4.62 -6.62 10.62
N ARG A 37 -4.95 -7.75 10.00
CA ARG A 37 -4.99 -7.87 8.53
C ARG A 37 -6.07 -6.99 7.91
N ALA A 38 -7.22 -6.84 8.58
CA ALA A 38 -8.26 -5.91 8.17
C ALA A 38 -7.83 -4.44 8.34
N ALA A 39 -7.08 -4.12 9.41
CA ALA A 39 -6.48 -2.80 9.61
C ALA A 39 -5.44 -2.47 8.53
N LEU A 40 -4.52 -3.39 8.25
CA LEU A 40 -3.55 -3.27 7.16
C LEU A 40 -4.23 -3.02 5.81
N ALA A 41 -5.29 -3.78 5.49
CA ALA A 41 -6.04 -3.59 4.25
C ALA A 41 -6.68 -2.19 4.15
N ARG A 42 -7.10 -1.59 5.29
CA ARG A 42 -7.58 -0.20 5.32
C ARG A 42 -6.43 0.79 5.06
N SER A 43 -5.27 0.59 5.68
CA SER A 43 -4.09 1.44 5.47
C SER A 43 -3.60 1.39 4.03
N VAL A 44 -3.56 0.21 3.40
CA VAL A 44 -3.20 0.05 1.98
C VAL A 44 -4.18 0.78 1.07
N ARG A 45 -5.49 0.68 1.33
CA ARG A 45 -6.50 1.42 0.54
C ARG A 45 -6.32 2.94 0.66
N GLN A 46 -6.08 3.44 1.87
CA GLN A 46 -5.84 4.87 2.09
C GLN A 46 -4.58 5.34 1.36
N PHE A 47 -3.48 4.57 1.45
CA PHE A 47 -2.25 4.85 0.72
C PHE A 47 -2.50 4.93 -0.80
N SER A 48 -3.24 3.98 -1.35
CA SER A 48 -3.53 3.89 -2.78
C SER A 48 -4.33 5.10 -3.29
N VAL A 49 -5.28 5.60 -2.48
CA VAL A 49 -6.02 6.84 -2.80
C VAL A 49 -5.07 8.05 -2.89
N CYS A 50 -4.12 8.18 -1.98
CA CYS A 50 -3.12 9.26 -2.03
C CYS A 50 -2.13 9.07 -3.19
N ALA A 51 -1.70 7.84 -3.45
CA ALA A 51 -0.78 7.51 -4.52
C ALA A 51 -1.35 7.78 -5.91
N ALA A 52 -2.66 7.62 -6.11
CA ALA A 52 -3.34 7.81 -7.41
C ALA A 52 -3.16 9.22 -8.00
N THR A 53 -2.88 10.22 -7.17
CA THR A 53 -2.63 11.60 -7.61
C THR A 53 -1.15 11.95 -7.76
N SER A 54 -0.24 11.07 -7.32
CA SER A 54 1.21 11.27 -7.42
C SER A 54 1.71 10.95 -8.83
N LYS A 55 2.80 11.61 -9.23
CA LYS A 55 3.54 11.29 -10.47
C LYS A 55 4.89 10.63 -10.18
N ASP A 56 5.22 10.43 -8.91
CA ASP A 56 6.48 9.79 -8.52
C ASP A 56 6.38 8.27 -8.76
N PRO A 57 7.24 7.68 -9.62
CA PRO A 57 7.20 6.26 -9.92
C PRO A 57 7.44 5.37 -8.69
N ARG A 58 8.16 5.87 -7.67
CA ARG A 58 8.37 5.15 -6.41
C ARG A 58 7.06 4.98 -5.65
N VAL A 59 6.23 6.03 -5.63
CA VAL A 59 4.91 6.01 -4.96
C VAL A 59 3.97 5.06 -5.69
N LEU A 60 3.95 5.10 -7.02
CA LEU A 60 3.12 4.19 -7.83
C LEU A 60 3.52 2.72 -7.65
N SER A 61 4.83 2.43 -7.69
CA SER A 61 5.33 1.07 -7.46
C SER A 61 5.03 0.55 -6.06
N LEU A 62 5.11 1.41 -5.04
CA LEU A 62 4.74 1.05 -3.67
C LEU A 62 3.24 0.73 -3.56
N ALA A 63 2.38 1.46 -4.27
CA ALA A 63 0.94 1.20 -4.26
C ALA A 63 0.64 -0.19 -4.83
N ASP A 64 1.22 -0.52 -5.98
CA ASP A 64 1.07 -1.82 -6.62
C ASP A 64 1.54 -2.98 -5.72
N ASP A 65 2.73 -2.85 -5.13
CA ASP A 65 3.29 -3.83 -4.19
C ASP A 65 2.36 -4.06 -2.98
N LEU A 66 1.85 -2.96 -2.41
CA LEU A 66 0.98 -2.99 -1.24
C LEU A 66 -0.38 -3.61 -1.57
N GLU A 67 -0.97 -3.28 -2.71
CA GLU A 67 -2.22 -3.90 -3.17
C GLU A 67 -2.04 -5.41 -3.37
N GLN A 68 -0.91 -5.84 -3.95
CA GLN A 68 -0.60 -7.26 -4.09
C GLN A 68 -0.47 -7.96 -2.73
N SER A 69 0.09 -7.30 -1.72
CA SER A 69 0.29 -7.88 -0.38
C SER A 69 -1.01 -8.24 0.35
N ILE A 70 -2.10 -7.51 0.05
CA ILE A 70 -3.41 -7.74 0.69
C ILE A 70 -4.34 -8.63 -0.13
N LYS A 71 -4.00 -8.96 -1.38
CA LYS A 71 -4.82 -9.86 -2.21
C LYS A 71 -4.95 -11.22 -1.52
N PRO A 72 -6.18 -11.74 -1.39
CA PRO A 72 -6.39 -13.07 -0.82
C PRO A 72 -5.68 -14.09 -1.69
N ARG A 73 -4.86 -14.95 -1.07
CA ARG A 73 -4.29 -16.13 -1.75
C ARG A 73 -5.45 -17.09 -2.00
N LEU A 74 -5.99 -17.08 -3.21
CA LEU A 74 -7.03 -18.00 -3.65
C LEU A 74 -6.50 -19.43 -3.46
N ARG A 75 -7.08 -20.18 -2.52
CA ARG A 75 -6.89 -21.63 -2.44
C ARG A 75 -7.94 -22.25 -3.35
N LEU A 76 -7.49 -22.86 -4.44
CA LEU A 76 -8.34 -23.75 -5.25
C LEU A 76 -8.80 -24.90 -4.36
N VAL A 77 -10.08 -24.90 -4.00
CA VAL A 77 -10.73 -26.06 -3.38
C VAL A 77 -11.32 -26.86 -4.53
N ALA A 78 -10.73 -28.03 -4.82
CA ALA A 78 -11.30 -28.94 -5.79
C ALA A 78 -12.66 -29.41 -5.27
N SER A 79 -13.75 -29.00 -5.91
CA SER A 79 -15.09 -29.50 -5.64
C SER A 79 -15.17 -30.93 -6.17
N ARG A 80 -15.25 -31.92 -5.28
CA ARG A 80 -15.55 -33.32 -5.65
C ARG A 80 -17.04 -33.42 -5.91
N ASN A 81 -17.41 -33.66 -7.18
CA ASN A 81 -18.72 -34.22 -7.54
C ASN A 81 -18.73 -35.72 -7.24
#